data_AF-A0A7W3ZGB0-F1
#
_entry.id   AF-A0A7W3ZGB0-F1
#
_cell.length_a   1.000
_cell.length_b   1.000
_cell.length_c   1.000
_cell.angle_alpha   90.00
_cell.angle_beta   90.00
_cell.angle_gamma   90.00
#
_symmetry.space_group_name_H-M   'P 1'
#
loop_
_entity.id
_entity.type
_entity.pdbx_description
1 polymer ?
#
loop_
_entity_poly.entity_id
_entity_poly.type
_entity_poly.pdbx_seq_one_letter_code
_entity_poly.pdbx_strand_id
1 'polypeptide(L)'
;MPYSVYLVAPAVVGGVIAAAAVLSMTRRRMSSRNAKLAAAAAGTAWALGWYFTALMALFGVVVAAAAYGSARFFIRFDQAMVAALGAYVVFMAGAGYVLYVGLDAMG
;
A
#
# COMPACT_ATOMS: atom_id res chain seq x y z
N MET A 1 -10.91 19.01 -0.82
CA MET A 1 -11.34 17.75 -1.47
C MET A 1 -10.76 16.59 -0.67
N PRO A 2 -11.60 15.60 -0.32
CA PRO A 2 -11.40 14.80 0.88
C PRO A 2 -10.29 13.78 0.64
N TYR A 3 -9.49 13.48 1.65
CA TYR A 3 -8.50 12.39 1.65
C TYR A 3 -9.02 11.09 1.01
N SER A 4 -10.33 10.84 1.07
CA SER A 4 -11.00 9.72 0.42
C SER A 4 -10.83 9.69 -1.10
N VAL A 5 -10.70 10.83 -1.80
CA VAL A 5 -10.46 10.82 -3.26
C VAL A 5 -9.07 10.27 -3.60
N TYR A 6 -8.05 10.61 -2.81
CA TYR A 6 -6.69 10.08 -2.98
C TYR A 6 -6.56 8.61 -2.60
N LEU A 7 -7.46 8.11 -1.75
CA LEU A 7 -7.56 6.68 -1.44
C LEU A 7 -8.36 5.93 -2.51
N VAL A 8 -9.50 6.46 -2.92
CA VAL A 8 -10.47 5.78 -3.77
C VAL A 8 -10.05 5.82 -5.24
N ALA A 9 -9.55 6.95 -5.75
CA ALA A 9 -9.24 7.06 -7.17
C ALA A 9 -8.15 6.07 -7.63
N PRO A 10 -7.00 5.91 -6.93
CA PRO A 10 -6.01 4.93 -7.35
C PRO A 10 -6.45 3.48 -7.12
N ALA A 11 -7.23 3.22 -6.06
CA ALA A 11 -7.81 1.90 -5.81
C ALA A 11 -8.77 1.49 -6.94
N VAL A 12 -9.65 2.40 -7.36
CA VAL A 12 -10.62 2.15 -8.45
C VAL A 12 -9.90 2.04 -9.79
N VAL A 13 -9.04 3.00 -10.14
CA VAL A 13 -8.32 3.01 -11.42
C VAL A 13 -7.43 1.77 -11.54
N GLY A 14 -6.58 1.51 -10.55
CA GLY A 14 -5.70 0.36 -10.57
C GLY A 14 -6.46 -0.97 -10.46
N GLY A 15 -7.57 -1.01 -9.71
CA GLY A 15 -8.43 -2.19 -9.64
C GLY A 15 -9.09 -2.53 -10.97
N VAL A 16 -9.56 -1.52 -11.71
CA VAL A 16 -10.09 -1.70 -13.08
C VAL A 16 -9.00 -2.17 -14.03
N ILE A 17 -7.79 -1.59 -13.95
CA ILE A 17 -6.65 -2.01 -14.78
C ILE A 17 -6.27 -3.47 -14.49
N ALA A 18 -6.14 -3.84 -13.21
CA ALA A 18 -5.81 -5.19 -12.78
C ALA A 18 -6.87 -6.21 -13.24
N ALA A 19 -8.15 -5.88 -13.04
CA ALA A 19 -9.27 -6.71 -13.50
C ALA A 19 -9.27 -6.89 -15.02
N ALA A 20 -9.08 -5.80 -15.77
CA ALA A 20 -9.02 -5.84 -17.23
C ALA A 20 -7.83 -6.67 -17.74
N ALA A 21 -6.65 -6.53 -17.12
CA ALA A 21 -5.47 -7.30 -17.45
C ALA A 21 -5.72 -8.80 -17.24
N VAL A 22 -6.20 -9.19 -16.06
CA VAL A 22 -6.48 -10.60 -15.74
C VAL A 22 -7.58 -11.17 -16.63
N LEU A 23 -8.64 -10.41 -16.92
CA LEU A 23 -9.68 -10.84 -17.85
C LEU A 23 -9.11 -11.09 -19.25
N SER A 24 -8.24 -10.20 -19.73
CA SER A 24 -7.63 -10.31 -21.06
C SER A 24 -6.77 -11.57 -21.21
N MET A 25 -6.08 -11.97 -20.13
CA MET A 25 -5.22 -13.15 -20.08
C MET A 25 -6.00 -14.45 -19.91
N THR A 26 -7.05 -14.45 -19.09
CA THR A 26 -7.80 -15.67 -18.70
C THR A 26 -8.94 -16.03 -19.65
N ARG A 27 -9.52 -15.05 -20.37
CA ARG A 27 -10.68 -15.26 -21.25
C ARG A 27 -10.50 -16.30 -22.35
N ARG A 28 -9.25 -16.61 -22.74
CA ARG A 28 -8.93 -17.63 -23.77
C ARG A 28 -8.66 -19.02 -23.20
N ARG A 29 -8.40 -19.12 -21.89
CA ARG A 29 -7.96 -20.35 -21.21
C ARG A 29 -8.99 -20.94 -20.24
N MET A 30 -10.01 -20.16 -19.88
CA MET A 30 -10.99 -20.51 -18.85
C MET A 30 -12.42 -20.25 -19.33
N SER A 31 -13.39 -20.87 -18.65
CA SER A 31 -14.81 -20.54 -18.87
C SER A 31 -15.08 -19.07 -18.57
N SER A 32 -16.04 -18.46 -19.28
CA SER A 32 -16.38 -17.04 -19.14
C SER A 32 -16.71 -16.65 -17.69
N ARG A 33 -17.35 -17.55 -16.94
CA ARG A 33 -17.64 -17.35 -15.50
C ARG A 33 -16.36 -17.28 -14.67
N ASN A 34 -15.44 -18.24 -14.85
CA ASN A 34 -14.19 -18.30 -14.08
C ASN A 34 -13.25 -17.14 -14.43
N ALA A 35 -13.19 -16.74 -15.71
CA ALA A 35 -12.42 -15.57 -16.14
C ALA A 35 -12.93 -14.26 -15.50
N LYS A 36 -14.25 -14.09 -15.40
CA LYS A 36 -14.85 -12.94 -14.70
C LYS A 36 -14.58 -12.96 -13.20
N LEU A 37 -14.64 -14.13 -12.55
CA LEU A 37 -14.31 -14.26 -11.12
C LEU A 37 -12.83 -13.95 -10.86
N ALA A 38 -11.92 -14.43 -11.70
CA ALA A 38 -10.49 -14.13 -11.59
C ALA A 38 -10.22 -12.63 -11.79
N ALA A 39 -10.85 -12.00 -12.77
CA ALA A 39 -10.76 -10.56 -13.00
C ALA A 39 -11.30 -9.75 -11.82
N ALA A 40 -12.47 -10.14 -11.29
CA ALA A 40 -13.04 -9.50 -10.11
C ALA A 40 -12.07 -9.63 -8.93
N ALA A 41 -11.61 -10.85 -8.61
CA ALA A 41 -10.67 -11.11 -7.53
C ALA A 41 -9.38 -10.29 -7.65
N ALA A 42 -8.83 -10.15 -8.86
CA ALA A 42 -7.65 -9.32 -9.09
C ALA A 42 -7.92 -7.84 -8.83
N GLY A 43 -9.07 -7.32 -9.28
CA GLY A 43 -9.48 -5.95 -9.01
C GLY A 43 -9.69 -5.69 -7.51
N THR A 44 -10.34 -6.61 -6.79
CA THR A 44 -10.53 -6.49 -5.34
C THR A 44 -9.20 -6.60 -4.59
N ALA A 45 -8.33 -7.54 -4.97
CA ALA A 45 -7.02 -7.71 -4.35
C ALA A 45 -6.18 -6.44 -4.49
N TRP A 46 -6.20 -5.80 -5.67
CA TRP A 46 -5.54 -4.51 -5.87
C TRP A 46 -6.11 -3.42 -4.97
N ALA A 47 -7.44 -3.26 -4.94
CA ALA A 47 -8.09 -2.24 -4.13
C ALA A 47 -7.78 -2.40 -2.63
N LEU A 48 -7.79 -3.64 -2.13
CA LEU A 48 -7.40 -3.97 -0.77
C LEU A 48 -5.91 -3.66 -0.52
N GLY A 49 -5.03 -4.07 -1.44
CA GLY A 49 -3.59 -3.78 -1.34
C GLY A 49 -3.30 -2.29 -1.29
N TRP A 50 -3.99 -1.48 -2.09
CA TRP A 50 -3.88 -0.02 -2.06
C TRP A 50 -4.31 0.55 -0.71
N TYR A 51 -5.46 0.09 -0.20
CA TYR A 51 -5.97 0.54 1.09
C TYR A 51 -4.99 0.22 2.24
N PHE A 52 -4.45 -1.00 2.29
CA PHE A 52 -3.43 -1.39 3.27
C PHE A 52 -2.15 -0.55 3.13
N THR A 53 -1.69 -0.31 1.90
CA THR A 53 -0.50 0.52 1.66
C THR A 53 -0.70 1.94 2.18
N ALA A 54 -1.88 2.53 1.94
CA ALA A 54 -2.19 3.86 2.43
C ALA A 54 -2.30 3.92 3.96
N LEU A 55 -2.86 2.88 4.61
CA LEU A 55 -2.86 2.74 6.06
C LEU A 55 -1.44 2.68 6.63
N MET A 56 -0.56 1.89 6.02
CA MET A 56 0.84 1.81 6.45
C MET A 56 1.56 3.15 6.28
N ALA A 57 1.33 3.85 5.18
CA ALA A 57 1.87 5.19 4.98
C ALA A 57 1.40 6.15 6.09
N LEU A 58 0.12 6.10 6.48
CA LEU A 58 -0.41 6.90 7.58
C LEU A 58 0.26 6.56 8.92
N PHE A 59 0.41 5.27 9.25
CA PHE A 59 1.14 4.85 10.45
C PHE A 59 2.60 5.30 10.42
N GLY A 60 3.25 5.21 9.27
CA GLY A 60 4.61 5.73 9.08
C GLY A 60 4.70 7.22 9.37
N VAL A 61 3.72 8.02 8.95
CA VAL A 61 3.66 9.46 9.27
C VAL A 61 3.51 9.69 10.77
N VAL A 62 2.70 8.88 11.47
CA VAL A 62 2.57 8.96 12.94
C VAL A 62 3.88 8.63 13.63
N VAL A 63 4.58 7.57 13.19
CA VAL A 63 5.90 7.20 13.69
C VAL A 63 6.91 8.31 13.45
N ALA A 64 6.92 8.91 12.27
CA ALA A 64 7.78 10.03 11.92
C ALA A 64 7.49 11.26 12.79
N ALA A 65 6.22 11.57 13.06
CA ALA A 65 5.83 12.68 13.93
C ALA A 65 6.27 12.44 15.38
N ALA A 66 6.15 11.20 15.89
CA ALA A 66 6.62 10.83 17.22
C ALA A 66 8.16 10.91 17.32
N ALA A 67 8.88 10.43 16.30
CA ALA A 67 10.33 10.51 16.21
C ALA A 67 10.80 11.97 16.14
N TYR A 68 10.15 12.79 15.31
CA TYR A 68 10.40 14.22 15.22
C TYR A 68 10.19 14.92 16.57
N GLY A 69 9.03 14.70 17.18
CA GLY A 69 8.68 15.30 18.48
C GLY A 69 9.70 14.95 19.55
N SER A 70 10.08 13.68 19.63
CA SER A 70 11.11 13.20 20.56
C SER A 70 12.48 13.81 20.27
N ALA A 71 12.93 13.80 19.02
CA ALA A 71 14.22 14.34 18.62
C ALA A 71 14.31 15.86 18.85
N ARG A 72 13.22 16.60 18.65
CA ARG A 72 13.22 18.06 18.77
C ARG A 72 13.60 18.56 20.17
N PHE A 73 13.40 17.75 21.21
CA PHE A 73 13.81 18.05 22.58
C PHE A 73 15.32 17.98 22.80
N PHE A 74 16.06 17.24 21.96
CA PHE A 74 17.48 16.96 22.18
C PHE A 74 18.39 17.51 21.08
N ILE A 75 17.89 17.71 19.86
CA ILE A 75 18.70 18.11 18.70
C ILE A 75 18.11 19.28 17.90
N ARG A 76 18.92 19.81 16.96
CA ARG A 76 18.53 20.90 16.06
C ARG A 76 17.36 20.48 15.16
N PHE A 77 16.54 21.46 14.76
CA PHE A 77 15.37 21.26 13.91
C PHE A 77 15.67 20.45 12.65
N ASP A 78 16.71 20.84 11.90
CA ASP A 78 17.09 20.18 10.63
C ASP A 78 17.43 18.71 10.84
N GLN A 79 18.15 18.40 11.92
CA GLN A 79 18.55 17.04 12.27
C GLN A 79 17.37 16.20 12.77
N ALA A 80 16.44 16.80 13.51
CA ALA A 80 15.20 16.14 13.93
C ALA A 80 14.32 15.78 12.72
N MET A 81 14.29 16.64 11.70
CA MET A 81 13.53 16.38 10.47
C MET A 81 14.13 15.22 9.66
N VAL A 82 15.46 15.13 9.59
CA VAL A 82 16.15 13.97 9.00
C VAL A 82 15.85 12.68 9.79
N ALA A 83 15.86 12.74 11.12
CA ALA A 83 15.54 11.59 11.96
C ALA A 83 14.10 11.10 11.76
N ALA A 84 13.15 12.02 11.63
CA ALA A 84 11.74 11.72 11.34
C ALA A 84 11.56 11.03 9.98
N LEU A 85 12.23 11.54 8.94
CA LEU A 85 12.23 10.92 7.62
C LEU A 85 12.87 9.53 7.67
N GLY A 86 13.99 9.38 8.38
CA GLY A 86 14.63 8.08 8.60
C GLY A 86 13.68 7.08 9.26
N ALA A 87 12.96 7.51 10.31
CA ALA A 87 11.97 6.68 10.99
C ALA A 87 10.82 6.26 10.05
N TYR A 88 10.32 7.17 9.22
CA TYR A 88 9.33 6.85 8.19
C TYR A 88 9.83 5.77 7.23
N VAL A 89 11.03 5.94 6.67
CA VAL A 89 11.61 5.02 5.69
C VAL A 89 11.85 3.64 6.30
N VAL A 90 12.40 3.59 7.52
CA VAL A 90 12.63 2.32 8.24
C VAL A 90 11.31 1.61 8.51
N PHE A 91 10.28 2.34 8.93
CA PHE A 91 8.95 1.77 9.14
C PHE A 91 8.37 1.18 7.84
N MET A 92 8.41 1.93 6.74
CA MET A 92 7.88 1.47 5.45
C MET A 92 8.66 0.27 4.91
N ALA A 93 9.98 0.26 5.06
CA ALA A 93 10.81 -0.88 4.69
C ALA A 93 10.47 -2.12 5.52
N GLY A 94 10.30 -1.96 6.84
CA GLY A 94 9.88 -3.03 7.73
C GLY A 94 8.49 -3.58 7.39
N ALA A 95 7.51 -2.70 7.13
CA ALA A 95 6.17 -3.09 6.72
C ALA A 95 6.19 -3.88 5.40
N GLY A 96 6.97 -3.42 4.42
CA GLY A 96 7.17 -4.12 3.15
C GLY A 96 7.83 -5.50 3.34
N TYR A 97 8.82 -5.59 4.23
CA TYR A 97 9.47 -6.86 4.55
C TYR A 97 8.52 -7.86 5.23
N VAL A 98 7.69 -7.42 6.18
CA VAL A 98 6.68 -8.28 6.82
C VAL A 98 5.66 -8.79 5.79
N LEU A 99 5.22 -7.92 4.88
CA LEU A 99 4.36 -8.32 3.76
C LEU A 99 5.03 -9.36 2.87
N TYR A 100 6.30 -9.15 2.52
CA TYR A 100 7.08 -10.08 1.71
C TYR A 100 7.19 -11.46 2.39
N VAL A 101 7.58 -11.50 3.67
CA VAL A 101 7.66 -12.76 4.44
C VAL A 101 6.29 -13.43 4.56
N GLY A 102 5.23 -12.65 4.76
CA GLY A 102 3.87 -13.17 4.80
C GLY A 102 3.42 -13.80 3.48
N LEU A 103 3.81 -13.20 2.35
CA LEU A 103 3.56 -13.76 1.02
C LEU A 103 4.40 -15.01 0.74
N ASP A 104 5.68 -14.99 1.11
CA ASP A 104 6.59 -16.14 0.98
C ASP A 104 6.09 -17.35 1.79
N ALA A 105 5.54 -17.11 2.98
CA ALA A 105 4.93 -18.16 3.80
C ALA A 105 3.63 -18.75 3.21
N MET A 106 3.00 -18.10 2.22
CA MET A 106 1.77 -18.56 1.58
C MET A 106 2.01 -19.49 0.37
N GLY A 107 3.25 -19.64 -0.10
CA GLY A 107 3.65 -20.61 -1.14
C GLY A 107 4.00 -20.00 -2.49
#